data_AF-A0A925JQQ2-F1
#
_entry.id   AF-A0A925JQQ2-F1
#
_cell.length_a   1.000
_cell.length_b   1.000
_cell.length_c   1.000
_cell.angle_alpha   90.00
_cell.angle_beta   90.00
_cell.angle_gamma   90.00
#
_symmetry.space_group_name_H-M   'P 1'
#
loop_
_entity.id
_entity.type
_entity.pdbx_description
1 polymer ?
#
loop_
_entity_poly.entity_id
_entity_poly.type
_entity_poly.pdbx_seq_one_letter_code
_entity_poly.pdbx_strand_id
1 'polypeptide(L)'
;MTDREQYVPGPASDAGIQKDGEKWTLILVRELHHSPAMVWQALTDPAHLIEWAPFDADRNLAAVGPVKLSTVGTPTPQVSDTT
;
A
#
# COMPACT_ATOMS: atom_id res chain seq x y z
N MET A 1 -25.31 8.97 -5.38
CA MET A 1 -24.17 8.03 -5.26
C MET A 1 -23.62 7.86 -6.66
N THR A 2 -22.41 8.33 -6.92
CA THR A 2 -21.74 8.10 -8.21
C THR A 2 -21.56 6.60 -8.38
N ASP A 3 -22.11 6.03 -9.45
CA ASP A 3 -21.84 4.64 -9.82
C ASP A 3 -20.32 4.51 -9.96
N ARG A 4 -19.68 3.77 -9.05
CA ARG A 4 -18.27 3.41 -9.23
C ARG A 4 -18.22 2.48 -10.43
N GLU A 5 -17.40 2.82 -11.41
CA GLU A 5 -17.16 1.95 -12.56
C GLU A 5 -16.87 0.53 -12.09
N GLN A 6 -17.44 -0.45 -12.77
CA GLN A 6 -17.27 -1.84 -12.43
C GLN A 6 -15.78 -2.20 -12.59
N TYR A 7 -15.13 -2.59 -11.49
CA TYR A 7 -13.71 -2.94 -11.50
C TYR A 7 -13.49 -4.21 -12.33
N VAL A 8 -12.79 -4.08 -13.47
CA VAL A 8 -12.39 -5.18 -14.33
C VAL A 8 -10.86 -5.28 -14.30
N PRO A 9 -10.27 -6.08 -13.40
CA PRO A 9 -8.83 -6.22 -13.34
C PRO A 9 -8.29 -6.91 -14.59
N GLY A 10 -7.11 -6.49 -15.04
CA GLY A 10 -6.33 -7.24 -16.01
C GLY A 10 -5.83 -8.57 -15.44
N PRO A 11 -5.29 -9.47 -16.29
CA PRO A 11 -4.62 -10.68 -15.83
C PRO A 11 -3.49 -10.33 -14.84
N ALA A 12 -3.25 -11.20 -13.86
CA ALA A 12 -2.17 -11.05 -12.88
C ALA A 12 -0.78 -11.35 -13.49
N SER A 13 -0.52 -10.84 -14.69
CA SER A 13 0.74 -10.96 -15.40
C SER A 13 1.88 -10.47 -14.52
N ASP A 14 3.01 -11.19 -14.58
CA ASP A 14 4.23 -10.95 -13.79
C ASP A 14 4.10 -11.15 -12.28
N ALA A 15 2.96 -11.66 -11.79
CA ALA A 15 2.85 -12.13 -10.42
C ALA A 15 3.63 -13.44 -10.23
N GLY A 16 4.65 -13.39 -9.38
CA GLY A 16 5.41 -14.56 -8.95
C GLY A 16 4.88 -15.08 -7.61
N ILE A 17 4.97 -16.39 -7.42
CA ILE A 17 4.77 -17.02 -6.11
C ILE A 17 6.04 -17.77 -5.71
N GLN A 18 6.44 -17.61 -4.46
CA GLN A 18 7.53 -18.38 -3.86
C GLN A 18 7.01 -19.09 -2.62
N LYS A 19 7.36 -20.37 -2.48
CA LYS A 19 7.03 -21.20 -1.33
C LYS A 19 8.30 -21.61 -0.61
N ASP A 20 8.37 -21.33 0.68
CA ASP A 20 9.43 -21.77 1.58
C ASP A 20 8.80 -22.49 2.78
N GLY A 21 8.85 -23.82 2.78
CA GLY A 21 8.11 -24.64 3.73
C GLY A 21 6.60 -24.38 3.66
N GLU A 22 6.01 -23.87 4.75
CA GLU A 22 4.60 -23.47 4.82
C GLU A 22 4.36 -22.00 4.42
N LYS A 23 5.43 -21.20 4.29
CA LYS A 23 5.34 -19.78 3.99
C LYS A 23 5.17 -19.56 2.49
N TRP A 24 4.15 -18.79 2.12
CA TRP A 24 3.91 -18.34 0.75
C TRP A 24 4.20 -16.85 0.64
N THR A 25 4.90 -16.48 -0.43
CA THR A 25 5.22 -15.08 -0.75
C THR A 25 4.69 -14.76 -2.15
N LEU A 26 3.87 -13.71 -2.24
CA LEU A 26 3.45 -13.11 -3.51
C LEU A 26 4.45 -12.01 -3.88
N ILE A 27 4.99 -12.06 -5.10
CA ILE A 27 5.94 -11.09 -5.64
C ILE A 27 5.27 -10.38 -6.80
N LEU A 28 5.19 -9.06 -6.73
CA LEU A 28 4.68 -8.21 -7.80
C LEU A 28 5.80 -7.25 -8.24
N VAL A 29 6.23 -7.36 -9.49
CA VAL A 29 7.21 -6.44 -10.09
C VAL A 29 6.46 -5.41 -10.93
N ARG A 30 6.77 -4.13 -10.74
CA ARG A 30 6.19 -3.01 -11.50
C ARG A 30 7.30 -2.07 -11.95
N GLU A 31 7.33 -1.78 -13.24
CA GLU A 31 8.16 -0.71 -13.78
C GLU A 31 7.49 0.63 -13.52
N LEU A 32 8.20 1.55 -12.87
CA LEU A 32 7.73 2.90 -12.61
C LEU A 32 8.62 3.89 -13.34
N HIS A 33 8.04 4.76 -14.16
CA HIS A 33 8.75 5.78 -14.92
C HIS A 33 9.15 7.00 -14.05
N HIS A 34 9.52 6.75 -12.80
CA HIS A 34 9.93 7.74 -11.82
C HIS A 34 11.26 7.31 -11.18
N SER A 35 12.06 8.29 -10.72
CA SER A 35 13.30 7.97 -10.01
C SER A 35 13.00 7.25 -8.70
N PRO A 36 13.93 6.41 -8.20
CA PRO A 36 13.75 5.71 -6.93
C PRO A 36 13.43 6.64 -5.75
N ALA A 37 14.00 7.85 -5.74
CA ALA A 37 13.74 8.84 -4.69
C ALA A 37 12.28 9.33 -4.69
N MET A 38 11.71 9.58 -5.87
CA MET A 38 10.30 9.99 -5.99
C MET A 38 9.36 8.86 -5.60
N VAL A 39 9.66 7.62 -6.03
CA VAL A 39 8.89 6.44 -5.63
C VAL A 39 8.97 6.26 -4.11
N TRP A 40 10.15 6.40 -3.52
CA TRP A 40 10.32 6.28 -2.07
C TRP A 40 9.49 7.30 -1.31
N GLN A 41 9.45 8.56 -1.76
CA GLN A 41 8.59 9.59 -1.16
C GLN A 41 7.11 9.21 -1.25
N ALA A 42 6.65 8.74 -2.42
CA ALA A 42 5.27 8.32 -2.62
C ALA A 42 4.84 7.14 -1.72
N LEU A 43 5.80 6.31 -1.30
CA LEU A 43 5.57 5.16 -0.41
C LEU A 43 5.71 5.50 1.08
N THR A 44 6.26 6.67 1.44
CA THR A 44 6.63 6.95 2.84
C THR A 44 6.12 8.26 3.41
N ASP A 45 5.87 9.26 2.57
CA ASP A 45 5.37 10.57 2.99
C ASP A 45 3.83 10.52 3.14
N PRO A 46 3.25 10.83 4.33
CA PRO A 46 1.81 10.82 4.53
C PRO A 46 1.05 11.71 3.56
N ALA A 47 1.64 12.83 3.14
CA ALA A 47 1.03 13.73 2.17
C ALA A 47 0.87 13.11 0.77
N HIS A 48 1.67 12.09 0.45
CA HIS A 48 1.57 11.36 -0.81
C HIS A 48 0.79 10.05 -0.67
N LEU A 49 0.85 9.40 0.49
CA LEU A 49 0.11 8.16 0.78
C LEU A 49 -1.41 8.37 0.68
N ILE A 50 -1.93 9.52 1.12
CA ILE A 50 -3.38 9.83 1.09
C ILE A 50 -4.00 9.75 -0.32
N GLU A 51 -3.19 9.89 -1.37
CA GLU A 51 -3.66 9.86 -2.76
C GLU A 51 -4.00 8.45 -3.25
N TRP A 52 -3.46 7.40 -2.62
CA TRP A 52 -3.59 6.03 -3.16
C TRP A 52 -3.61 4.90 -2.12
N ALA A 53 -3.02 5.11 -0.95
CA ALA A 53 -2.93 4.09 0.07
C ALA A 53 -4.31 3.84 0.70
N PRO A 54 -4.61 2.59 1.09
CA PRO A 54 -5.86 2.27 1.78
C PRO A 54 -5.84 2.70 3.27
N PHE A 55 -4.90 3.54 3.69
CA PHE A 55 -4.75 4.02 5.05
C PHE A 55 -4.09 5.40 5.13
N ASP A 56 -4.38 6.12 6.20
CA ASP A 56 -3.60 7.28 6.66
C ASP A 56 -2.50 6.83 7.62
N ALA A 57 -1.31 7.43 7.51
CA ALA A 57 -0.20 7.25 8.44
C ALA A 57 -0.03 8.50 9.32
N ASP A 58 0.19 8.30 10.62
CA ASP A 58 0.37 9.40 11.57
C ASP A 58 1.74 10.10 11.48
N ARG A 59 2.71 9.46 10.80
CA ARG A 59 4.06 9.97 10.59
C ARG A 59 4.67 9.44 9.29
N ASN A 60 5.80 10.04 8.90
CA ASN A 60 6.58 9.57 7.76
C ASN A 60 7.17 8.18 8.03
N LEU A 61 6.93 7.25 7.10
CA LEU A 61 7.32 5.84 7.18
C LEU A 61 8.79 5.59 6.80
N ALA A 62 9.51 6.60 6.32
CA ALA A 62 10.94 6.48 6.01
C ALA A 62 11.81 6.39 7.28
N ALA A 63 11.27 6.78 8.44
CA ALA A 63 11.96 6.71 9.72
C ALA A 63 11.48 5.48 10.51
N VAL A 64 12.44 4.69 11.00
CA VAL A 64 12.17 3.51 11.83
C VAL A 64 11.45 3.91 13.13
N GLY A 65 10.52 3.05 13.57
CA GLY A 65 9.84 3.14 14.85
C GLY A 65 8.36 2.80 14.75
N PRO A 66 7.63 2.88 15.87
CA PRO A 66 6.20 2.63 15.90
C PRO A 66 5.45 3.64 15.03
N VAL A 67 4.34 3.18 14.45
CA VAL A 67 3.45 3.94 13.58
C VAL A 67 2.01 3.53 13.85
N LYS A 68 1.10 4.49 13.71
CA LYS A 68 -0.34 4.28 13.74
C LYS A 68 -0.91 4.44 12.34
N LEU A 69 -1.60 3.41 11.85
CA LEU A 69 -2.26 3.40 10.55
C LEU A 69 -3.78 3.36 10.72
N SER A 70 -4.51 4.18 9.97
CA SER A 70 -5.97 4.25 10.01
C SER A 70 -6.57 3.91 8.64
N THR A 71 -7.39 2.86 8.54
CA THR A 71 -7.97 2.44 7.26
C THR A 71 -8.99 3.45 6.75
N VAL A 72 -8.88 3.85 5.48
CA VAL A 72 -9.82 4.80 4.87
C VAL A 72 -11.11 4.11 4.41
N GLY A 73 -12.24 4.82 4.51
CA GLY A 73 -13.51 4.35 3.93
C GLY A 73 -14.23 3.23 4.69
N THR A 74 -13.80 2.90 5.92
CA THR A 74 -14.49 1.91 6.76
C THR A 74 -15.60 2.56 7.61
N PRO A 75 -16.80 1.95 7.76
CA PRO A 75 -17.89 2.51 8.57
C PRO A 75 -17.55 2.62 10.06
N THR A 76 -16.71 1.71 10.54
CA THR A 76 -16.15 1.72 11.90
C THR A 76 -14.66 2.02 11.78
N PRO A 77 -14.11 2.92 12.61
CA PRO A 77 -12.67 3.21 12.59
C PRO A 77 -11.86 1.93 12.81
N GLN A 78 -10.97 1.61 11.87
CA GLN A 78 -9.99 0.55 12.01
C GLN A 78 -8.60 1.16 12.10
N VAL A 79 -7.98 0.97 13.25
CA VAL A 79 -6.68 1.57 13.59
C VAL A 79 -5.74 0.46 14.02
N SER A 80 -4.53 0.45 13.46
CA SER A 80 -3.46 -0.48 13.81
C SER A 80 -2.28 0.29 14.38
N ASP A 81 -1.82 -0.11 15.57
CA ASP A 81 -0.60 0.41 16.19
C ASP A 81 0.50 -0.64 16.06
N THR A 82 1.66 -0.23 15.56
CA THR A 82 2.84 -1.11 15.43
C THR A 82 3.75 -0.93 16.65
N THR A 83 4.13 -2.04 17.31
CA THR A 83 5.09 -2.07 18.44
C THR A 83 6.54 -2.02 18.00
#